data_AF-A0A813GBF3-F1
#
_entry.id   AF-A0A813GBF3-F1
#
_cell.length_a   1.000
_cell.length_b   1.000
_cell.length_c   1.000
_cell.angle_alpha   90.00
_cell.angle_beta   90.00
_cell.angle_gamma   90.00
#
_symmetry.space_group_name_H-M   'P 1'
#
loop_
_entity.id
_entity.type
_entity.pdbx_description
1 polymer ?
#
loop_
_entity_poly.entity_id
_entity_poly.type
_entity_poly.pdbx_seq_one_letter_code
_entity_poly.pdbx_strand_id
1 'polypeptide(L)'
;MSLLEWVSADGFPGPYDPCSGFQSSVPNVSWLSLQVLPLLAKDSALLVFRCSRNWLFKDPPSVRRARIQPRVDCGGSQVKKSAGPGSPAASSPARSSKGLGSLYRSEFSEDFLQWVLTKEKEGCVFWYKPERDLRKLSRFFEEKIDPMDEQAYRPLLLDPFWWRIRFDRSTARYVGNPKSVVSAISEVQGAMLPEDRDIDLPALQELIFQSNPTLEPISKWPHAPSMRFLPRSVEEGKFKGYIDQSLGRRHGSEGLGGQQRISKWPEVSRARMDNLHHSWQVEEAIATRRSFFAEQGLKSVGATGAGGAMTAR
;
A
#
# COMPACT_ATOMS: atom_id res chain seq x y z
N MET A 1 -1.84 -12.20 -17.40
CA MET A 1 -2.12 -11.67 -16.05
C MET A 1 -1.86 -10.19 -16.13
N SER A 2 -2.80 -9.39 -15.66
CA SER A 2 -2.61 -7.94 -15.64
C SER A 2 -1.81 -7.55 -14.42
N LEU A 3 -0.76 -6.78 -14.66
CA LEU A 3 0.10 -6.31 -13.58
C LEU A 3 -0.40 -4.95 -13.14
N LEU A 4 -0.66 -4.83 -11.84
CA LEU A 4 -0.92 -3.54 -11.23
C LEU A 4 0.33 -3.13 -10.48
N GLU A 5 1.06 -2.14 -10.98
CA GLU A 5 2.23 -1.65 -10.25
C GLU A 5 1.85 -0.49 -9.33
N TRP A 6 2.25 -0.66 -8.09
CA TRP A 6 2.08 0.28 -7.00
C TRP A 6 3.40 0.98 -6.74
N VAL A 7 3.45 2.25 -7.10
CA VAL A 7 4.63 3.07 -6.85
C VAL A 7 4.43 3.84 -5.53
N SER A 8 5.12 3.38 -4.49
CA SER A 8 5.16 4.01 -3.18
C SER A 8 6.40 4.88 -3.05
N ALA A 9 6.23 6.15 -2.70
CA ALA A 9 7.32 7.04 -2.30
C ALA A 9 7.49 7.06 -0.77
N ASP A 10 7.31 5.91 -0.12
CA ASP A 10 7.33 5.80 1.34
C ASP A 10 8.79 5.65 1.79
N GLY A 11 9.39 6.76 2.22
CA GLY A 11 10.77 6.74 2.67
C GLY A 11 11.31 8.01 3.30
N PHE A 12 10.50 9.02 3.62
CA PHE A 12 11.01 10.21 4.30
C PHE A 12 10.22 10.62 5.53
N PRO A 13 10.92 10.95 6.63
CA PRO A 13 10.32 11.61 7.78
C PRO A 13 9.74 12.97 7.35
N GLY A 14 8.67 13.39 8.03
CA GLY A 14 8.11 14.73 7.89
C GLY A 14 9.15 15.85 8.09
N PRO A 15 8.77 17.13 7.93
CA PRO A 15 9.69 18.27 7.99
C PRO A 15 10.63 18.13 9.20
N TYR A 16 11.90 17.89 8.90
CA TYR A 16 12.96 17.67 9.88
C TYR A 16 13.05 18.88 10.81
N ASP A 17 12.89 18.63 12.11
CA ASP A 17 13.39 19.50 13.15
C ASP A 17 14.93 19.29 13.21
N PRO A 18 15.77 20.30 12.92
CA PRO A 18 17.20 20.11 12.67
C PRO A 18 18.03 19.67 13.89
N CYS A 19 17.42 19.33 15.02
CA CYS A 19 18.10 18.96 16.26
C CYS A 19 18.10 17.46 16.61
N SER A 20 17.37 16.60 15.90
CA SER A 20 17.40 15.15 16.19
C SER A 20 18.41 14.41 15.31
N GLY A 21 19.61 14.22 15.84
CA GLY A 21 20.66 13.39 15.23
C GLY A 21 20.28 11.91 15.19
N PHE A 22 19.55 11.49 14.16
CA PHE A 22 19.36 10.08 13.83
C PHE A 22 19.51 9.90 12.32
N GLN A 23 20.57 9.19 11.91
CA GLN A 23 20.78 8.78 10.53
C GLN A 23 19.76 7.68 10.19
N SER A 24 18.58 8.05 9.70
CA SER A 24 17.69 7.07 9.05
C SER A 24 18.22 6.82 7.64
N SER A 25 18.66 5.58 7.38
CA SER A 25 18.93 5.11 6.03
C SER A 25 17.67 5.25 5.19
N VAL A 26 17.69 6.19 4.24
CA VAL A 26 16.63 6.35 3.25
C VAL A 26 16.53 5.03 2.47
N PRO A 27 15.35 4.38 2.41
CA PRO A 27 15.20 3.21 1.56
C PRO A 27 15.35 3.66 0.11
N ASN A 28 16.48 3.28 -0.50
CA ASN A 28 16.71 3.39 -1.93
C ASN A 28 15.58 2.65 -2.65
N VAL A 29 14.65 3.38 -3.27
CA VAL A 29 13.71 2.81 -4.22
C VAL A 29 14.55 2.39 -5.43
N SER A 30 14.80 1.09 -5.57
CA SER A 30 15.69 0.55 -6.60
C SER A 30 14.98 0.51 -7.95
N TRP A 31 14.95 1.66 -8.66
CA TRP A 31 14.33 1.89 -9.98
C TRP A 31 14.88 1.04 -11.12
N LEU A 32 16.04 0.41 -10.95
CA LEU A 32 16.66 -0.50 -11.93
C LEU A 32 15.76 -1.69 -12.31
N SER A 33 14.67 -1.90 -11.57
CA SER A 33 13.79 -3.03 -11.72
C SER A 33 12.76 -2.86 -12.85
N LEU A 34 12.24 -1.66 -13.10
CA LEU A 34 11.22 -1.39 -14.13
C LEU A 34 11.69 -1.65 -15.57
N GLN A 35 12.99 -1.54 -15.83
CA GLN A 35 13.54 -1.87 -17.15
C GLN A 35 13.34 -3.36 -17.49
N VAL A 36 13.25 -4.22 -16.47
CA VAL A 36 13.18 -5.69 -16.59
C VAL A 36 11.75 -6.20 -16.78
N LEU A 37 10.72 -5.34 -16.71
CA LEU A 37 9.35 -5.76 -17.02
C LEU A 37 9.25 -6.21 -18.49
N PRO A 38 8.67 -7.40 -18.77
CA PRO A 38 8.37 -7.80 -20.14
C PRO A 38 7.52 -6.74 -20.85
N LEU A 39 7.78 -6.50 -22.15
CA LEU A 39 7.05 -5.51 -22.95
C LEU A 39 5.53 -5.68 -22.84
N LEU A 40 5.05 -6.91 -22.98
CA LEU A 40 3.63 -7.25 -22.86
C LEU A 40 3.03 -6.81 -21.51
N ALA A 41 3.78 -6.99 -20.43
CA ALA A 41 3.37 -6.57 -19.09
C ALA A 41 3.35 -5.05 -18.95
N LYS A 42 4.31 -4.33 -19.55
CA LYS A 42 4.31 -2.85 -19.57
C LYS A 42 3.11 -2.30 -20.34
N ASP A 43 2.70 -2.97 -21.41
CA ASP A 43 1.59 -2.54 -22.25
C ASP A 43 0.24 -2.72 -21.54
N SER A 44 0.06 -3.80 -20.80
CA SER A 44 -1.17 -4.06 -20.03
C SER A 44 -1.15 -3.53 -18.58
N ALA A 45 -0.05 -2.91 -18.15
CA ALA A 45 0.08 -2.48 -16.76
C ALA A 45 -0.86 -1.32 -16.42
N LEU A 46 -1.50 -1.44 -15.26
CA LEU A 46 -2.18 -0.33 -14.59
C LEU A 46 -1.24 0.21 -13.51
N LEU A 47 -1.14 1.53 -13.41
CA LEU A 47 -0.24 2.19 -12.45
C LEU A 47 -1.06 2.90 -11.39
N VAL A 48 -0.77 2.61 -10.13
CA VAL A 48 -1.41 3.30 -9.00
C VAL A 48 -0.33 3.93 -8.13
N PHE A 49 -0.36 5.25 -8.06
CA PHE A 49 0.62 6.04 -7.31
C PHE A 49 0.02 6.48 -5.98
N ARG A 50 0.73 6.23 -4.88
CA ARG A 50 0.35 6.73 -3.54
C ARG A 50 0.55 8.23 -3.38
N CYS A 51 1.43 8.81 -4.18
CA CYS A 51 1.77 10.20 -4.13
C CYS A 51 0.85 11.02 -5.04
N SER A 52 0.91 12.35 -4.86
CA SER A 52 0.24 13.25 -5.78
C SER A 52 1.02 13.33 -7.09
N ARG A 53 0.32 13.58 -8.20
CA ARG A 53 0.94 13.81 -9.50
C ARG A 53 2.07 14.85 -9.47
N ASN A 54 1.89 15.89 -8.66
CA ASN A 54 2.84 17.01 -8.52
C ASN A 54 4.17 16.59 -7.89
N TRP A 55 4.20 15.42 -7.24
CA TRP A 55 5.40 14.84 -6.68
C TRP A 55 6.33 14.34 -7.79
N LEU A 56 5.77 13.71 -8.83
CA LEU A 56 6.54 13.18 -9.96
C LEU A 56 6.73 14.23 -11.07
N PHE A 57 5.69 14.98 -11.38
CA PHE A 57 5.69 15.99 -12.44
C PHE A 57 5.62 17.39 -11.87
N LYS A 58 6.55 18.26 -12.25
CA LYS A 58 6.42 19.67 -11.90
C LYS A 58 5.22 20.26 -12.63
N ASP A 59 4.39 21.00 -11.90
CA ASP A 59 3.37 21.84 -12.51
C ASP A 59 4.03 22.71 -13.59
N PRO A 60 3.40 22.85 -14.78
CA PRO A 60 3.91 23.75 -15.80
C PRO A 60 4.01 25.17 -15.24
N PRO A 61 4.96 25.99 -15.71
CA PRO A 61 5.19 27.33 -15.17
C PRO A 61 3.93 28.22 -15.21
N SER A 62 3.02 27.98 -16.15
CA SER A 62 1.70 28.63 -16.22
C SER A 62 0.85 28.39 -14.96
N VAL A 63 0.75 27.14 -14.50
CA VAL A 63 -0.01 26.77 -13.28
C VAL A 63 0.67 27.32 -12.02
N ARG A 64 2.00 27.35 -11.99
CA ARG A 64 2.75 27.95 -10.86
C ARG A 64 2.49 29.45 -10.75
N ARG A 65 2.48 30.19 -11.87
CA ARG A 65 2.17 31.63 -11.86
C ARG A 65 0.75 31.92 -11.39
N ALA A 66 -0.22 31.04 -11.71
CA ALA A 66 -1.59 31.19 -11.23
C ALA A 66 -1.73 30.98 -9.71
N ARG A 67 -0.93 30.09 -9.10
CA ARG A 67 -0.91 29.91 -7.63
C ARG A 67 -0.16 31.03 -6.90
N ILE A 68 0.86 31.62 -7.54
CA ILE A 68 1.59 32.79 -7.04
C ILE A 68 0.94 34.06 -7.60
N GLN A 69 -0.40 34.13 -7.60
CA GLN A 69 -0.98 35.46 -7.62
C GLN A 69 -0.66 36.07 -6.25
N PRO A 70 0.04 37.22 -6.20
CA PRO A 70 0.23 37.91 -4.94
C PRO A 70 -1.17 38.13 -4.40
N ARG A 71 -1.46 37.55 -3.24
CA ARG A 71 -2.59 37.97 -2.41
C ARG A 71 -2.21 39.37 -1.97
N VAL A 72 -2.35 40.32 -2.88
CA VAL A 72 -2.28 41.73 -2.58
C VAL A 72 -3.47 41.91 -1.67
N ASP A 73 -3.22 41.89 -0.37
CA ASP A 73 -4.10 42.53 0.58
C ASP A 73 -4.18 43.97 0.12
N CYS A 74 -5.15 44.26 -0.75
CA CYS A 74 -5.61 45.59 -1.02
C CYS A 74 -6.20 46.07 0.29
N GLY A 75 -5.30 46.56 1.14
CA GLY A 75 -5.62 47.14 2.42
C GLY A 75 -6.75 48.11 2.24
N GLY A 76 -7.88 47.81 2.89
CA GLY A 76 -8.76 48.85 3.35
C GLY A 76 -7.93 49.81 4.22
N SER A 77 -7.59 50.96 3.63
CA SER A 77 -7.60 52.29 4.26
C SER A 77 -8.16 52.30 5.69
N GLN A 78 -7.59 52.91 6.73
CA GLN A 78 -6.55 53.93 6.95
C GLN A 78 -5.99 53.67 8.37
N VAL A 79 -4.84 54.19 8.82
CA VAL A 79 -4.75 55.52 9.45
C VAL A 79 -3.27 55.93 9.58
N LYS A 80 -3.01 57.11 9.03
CA LYS A 80 -1.96 58.12 9.24
C LYS A 80 -0.95 57.95 10.41
N LYS A 81 0.33 58.02 10.01
CA LYS A 81 1.30 59.11 10.29
C LYS A 81 2.01 59.13 11.67
N SER A 82 3.29 58.73 11.65
CA SER A 82 4.37 59.48 12.32
C SER A 82 5.72 59.14 11.69
N ALA A 83 6.41 60.16 11.22
CA ALA A 83 7.71 60.10 10.57
C ALA A 83 8.83 59.83 11.59
N GLY A 84 9.70 58.88 11.29
CA GLY A 84 10.96 58.64 11.99
C GLY A 84 12.05 58.29 10.97
N PRO A 85 13.19 58.99 10.93
CA PRO A 85 14.28 58.71 10.02
C PRO A 85 15.25 57.70 10.62
N GLY A 86 15.61 56.68 9.85
CA GLY A 86 16.77 55.84 10.11
C GLY A 86 16.46 54.41 10.53
N SER A 87 16.38 53.50 9.55
CA SER A 87 16.80 52.11 9.78
C SER A 87 17.37 51.55 8.47
N PRO A 88 18.60 51.02 8.50
CA PRO A 88 19.28 50.53 7.30
C PRO A 88 18.58 49.28 6.76
N ALA A 89 18.53 49.21 5.44
CA ALA A 89 17.95 48.13 4.67
C ALA A 89 18.57 46.77 5.08
N ALA A 90 17.83 46.00 5.88
CA ALA A 90 18.10 44.60 6.11
C ALA A 90 17.72 43.84 4.83
N SER A 91 18.74 43.52 4.03
CA SER A 91 18.68 42.58 2.93
C SER A 91 18.18 41.24 3.47
N SER A 92 16.87 41.03 3.34
CA SER A 92 16.26 39.74 3.67
C SER A 92 16.95 38.69 2.80
N PRO A 93 17.62 37.69 3.39
CA PRO A 93 18.25 36.64 2.61
C PRO A 93 17.12 35.93 1.86
N ALA A 94 17.14 36.03 0.53
CA ALA A 94 16.30 35.27 -0.36
C ALA A 94 16.59 33.79 -0.09
N ARG A 95 15.86 33.20 0.87
CA ARG A 95 15.84 31.76 1.12
C ARG A 95 15.36 31.15 -0.18
N SER A 96 16.31 30.65 -0.97
CA SER A 96 16.00 29.87 -2.15
C SER A 96 15.31 28.61 -1.65
N SER A 97 13.97 28.64 -1.62
CA SER A 97 13.14 27.45 -1.54
C SER A 97 13.30 26.71 -2.86
N LYS A 98 14.49 26.14 -3.10
CA LYS A 98 14.67 25.07 -4.07
C LYS A 98 13.83 23.93 -3.51
N GLY A 99 12.55 23.94 -3.88
CA GLY A 99 11.54 23.06 -3.34
C GLY A 99 11.97 21.61 -3.50
N LEU A 100 11.67 20.81 -2.47
CA LEU A 100 11.92 19.37 -2.39
C LEU A 100 11.62 18.64 -3.72
N GLY A 101 10.62 19.08 -4.49
CA GLY A 101 10.28 18.51 -5.79
C GLY A 101 11.35 18.64 -6.90
N SER A 102 12.47 19.34 -6.69
CA SER A 102 13.57 19.34 -7.67
C SER A 102 14.58 18.21 -7.48
N LEU A 103 14.66 17.61 -6.29
CA LEU A 103 15.63 16.55 -6.00
C LEU A 103 15.19 15.20 -6.57
N TYR A 104 13.89 14.94 -6.60
CA TYR A 104 13.37 13.63 -7.03
C TYR A 104 13.36 13.45 -8.54
N ARG A 105 13.31 14.54 -9.34
CA ARG A 105 13.30 14.42 -10.81
C ARG A 105 14.60 13.84 -11.37
N SER A 106 15.71 13.96 -10.64
CA SER A 106 16.99 13.35 -11.04
C SER A 106 17.08 11.86 -10.72
N GLU A 107 16.17 11.32 -9.90
CA GLU A 107 16.18 9.89 -9.55
C GLU A 107 15.54 9.00 -10.63
N PHE A 108 14.66 9.59 -11.45
CA PHE A 108 13.93 8.88 -12.49
C PHE A 108 14.51 9.12 -13.87
N SER A 109 14.61 8.05 -14.68
CA SER A 109 14.98 8.20 -16.09
C SER A 109 13.90 8.96 -16.86
N GLU A 110 14.32 9.74 -17.86
CA GLU A 110 13.40 10.48 -18.72
C GLU A 110 12.44 9.55 -19.46
N ASP A 111 12.93 8.39 -19.93
CA ASP A 111 12.11 7.35 -20.57
C ASP A 111 10.99 6.84 -19.67
N PHE A 112 11.26 6.65 -18.37
CA PHE A 112 10.23 6.22 -17.42
C PHE A 112 9.18 7.31 -17.21
N LEU A 113 9.61 8.55 -17.01
CA LEU A 113 8.69 9.68 -16.87
C LEU A 113 7.81 9.83 -18.12
N GLN A 114 8.39 9.67 -19.31
CA GLN A 114 7.68 9.70 -20.58
C GLN A 114 6.70 8.53 -20.70
N TRP A 115 7.08 7.32 -20.27
CA TRP A 115 6.20 6.16 -20.23
C TRP A 115 5.00 6.37 -19.29
N VAL A 116 5.23 6.91 -18.09
CA VAL A 116 4.16 7.25 -17.15
C VAL A 116 3.20 8.29 -17.75
N LEU A 117 3.72 9.31 -18.45
CA LEU A 117 2.87 10.30 -19.14
C LEU A 117 2.04 9.67 -20.26
N THR A 118 2.61 8.74 -21.02
CA THR A 118 1.88 7.98 -22.04
C THR A 118 0.77 7.16 -21.41
N LYS A 119 1.06 6.42 -20.33
CA LYS A 119 0.07 5.65 -19.58
C LYS A 119 -1.00 6.53 -18.96
N GLU A 120 -0.65 7.73 -18.48
CA GLU A 120 -1.61 8.70 -17.97
C GLU A 120 -2.56 9.18 -19.07
N LYS A 121 -2.06 9.42 -20.28
CA LYS A 121 -2.88 9.78 -21.46
C LYS A 121 -3.80 8.64 -21.89
N GLU A 122 -3.38 7.39 -21.72
CA GLU A 122 -4.21 6.18 -21.92
C GLU A 122 -5.24 5.98 -20.79
N GLY A 123 -5.19 6.81 -19.74
CA GLY A 123 -6.01 6.66 -18.54
C GLY A 123 -5.66 5.41 -17.75
N CYS A 124 -4.44 4.87 -17.87
CA CYS A 124 -3.94 3.69 -17.15
C CYS A 124 -3.17 4.05 -15.87
N VAL A 125 -3.27 5.32 -15.43
CA VAL A 125 -2.62 5.84 -14.22
C VAL A 125 -3.68 6.38 -13.28
N PHE A 126 -3.64 5.93 -12.03
CA PHE A 126 -4.44 6.48 -10.95
C PHE A 126 -3.54 7.13 -9.88
N TRP A 127 -3.81 8.40 -9.58
CA TRP A 127 -3.14 9.14 -8.52
C TRP A 127 -3.98 9.09 -7.25
N TYR A 128 -3.53 8.34 -6.25
CA TYR A 128 -4.27 8.15 -5.01
C TYR A 128 -4.34 9.44 -4.17
N LYS A 129 -3.26 10.23 -4.12
CA LYS A 129 -3.27 11.55 -3.50
C LYS A 129 -3.60 12.63 -4.54
N PRO A 130 -4.33 13.70 -4.15
CA PRO A 130 -4.61 14.09 -2.77
C PRO A 130 -5.86 13.46 -2.14
N GLU A 131 -6.76 12.88 -2.94
CA GLU A 131 -8.14 12.59 -2.52
C GLU A 131 -8.27 11.36 -1.63
N ARG A 132 -7.36 10.38 -1.77
CA ARG A 132 -7.33 9.11 -1.02
C ARG A 132 -8.64 8.35 -1.07
N ASP A 133 -9.34 8.39 -2.20
CA ASP A 133 -10.68 7.83 -2.31
C ASP A 133 -10.64 6.43 -2.96
N LEU A 134 -10.88 5.39 -2.13
CA LEU A 134 -10.97 4.01 -2.59
C LEU A 134 -12.16 3.76 -3.53
N ARG A 135 -13.23 4.58 -3.48
CA ARG A 135 -14.35 4.47 -4.43
C ARG A 135 -13.96 4.95 -5.81
N LYS A 136 -13.15 6.01 -5.89
CA LYS A 136 -12.58 6.46 -7.17
C LYS A 136 -11.61 5.42 -7.74
N LEU A 137 -10.80 4.80 -6.87
CA LEU A 137 -9.95 3.68 -7.28
C LEU A 137 -10.78 2.49 -7.79
N SER A 138 -11.90 2.16 -7.14
CA SER A 138 -12.84 1.14 -7.63
C SER A 138 -13.35 1.44 -9.03
N ARG A 139 -13.87 2.66 -9.25
CA ARG A 139 -14.37 3.08 -10.56
C ARG A 139 -13.29 3.04 -11.64
N PHE A 140 -12.06 3.44 -11.29
CA PHE A 140 -10.92 3.34 -12.19
C PHE A 140 -10.68 1.90 -12.67
N PHE A 141 -10.84 0.89 -11.79
CA PHE A 141 -10.75 -0.51 -12.21
C PHE A 141 -11.92 -0.91 -13.11
N GLU A 142 -13.14 -0.54 -12.74
CA GLU A 142 -14.37 -0.87 -13.51
C GLU A 142 -14.34 -0.31 -14.94
N GLU A 143 -13.62 0.78 -15.18
CA GLU A 143 -13.43 1.37 -16.52
C GLU A 143 -12.45 0.59 -17.41
N LYS A 144 -11.70 -0.37 -16.85
CA LYS A 144 -10.66 -1.12 -17.55
C LYS A 144 -11.10 -2.55 -17.82
N ILE A 145 -10.75 -3.03 -19.00
CA ILE A 145 -10.99 -4.40 -19.45
C ILE A 145 -9.79 -5.25 -19.06
N ASP A 146 -10.05 -6.39 -18.43
CA ASP A 146 -9.05 -7.38 -18.13
C ASP A 146 -8.68 -8.16 -19.42
N PRO A 147 -7.42 -8.13 -19.86
CA PRO A 147 -6.96 -8.89 -21.02
C PRO A 147 -7.02 -10.41 -20.84
N MET A 148 -7.25 -10.93 -19.64
CA MET A 148 -7.33 -12.38 -19.40
C MET A 148 -8.71 -12.97 -19.67
N ASP A 149 -9.77 -12.27 -19.28
CA ASP A 149 -11.15 -12.74 -19.40
C ASP A 149 -12.01 -11.86 -20.34
N GLU A 150 -11.43 -10.77 -20.86
CA GLU A 150 -12.08 -9.77 -21.71
C GLU A 150 -13.29 -9.08 -21.05
N GLN A 151 -13.38 -9.13 -19.72
CA GLN A 151 -14.42 -8.47 -18.93
C GLN A 151 -13.87 -7.24 -18.24
N ALA A 152 -14.76 -6.30 -17.90
CA ALA A 152 -14.37 -5.19 -17.03
C ALA A 152 -13.96 -5.72 -15.65
N TYR A 153 -12.94 -5.11 -15.02
CA TYR A 153 -12.62 -5.48 -13.65
C TYR A 153 -13.81 -5.22 -12.72
N ARG A 154 -13.89 -6.03 -11.68
CA ARG A 154 -14.92 -5.91 -10.65
C ARG A 154 -14.64 -4.72 -9.75
N PRO A 155 -15.69 -4.09 -9.19
CA PRO A 155 -15.53 -3.09 -8.16
C PRO A 155 -14.74 -3.64 -6.97
N LEU A 156 -14.00 -2.77 -6.29
CA LEU A 156 -13.31 -3.14 -5.06
C LEU A 156 -14.33 -3.53 -3.97
N LEU A 157 -14.00 -4.57 -3.22
CA LEU A 157 -14.79 -5.04 -2.09
C LEU A 157 -14.64 -4.08 -0.90
N LEU A 158 -15.31 -2.94 -0.95
CA LEU A 158 -15.21 -1.87 0.06
C LEU A 158 -16.17 -2.06 1.25
N ASP A 159 -16.82 -3.22 1.37
CA ASP A 159 -17.71 -3.54 2.49
C ASP A 159 -16.93 -4.21 3.64
N PRO A 160 -16.77 -3.55 4.81
CA PRO A 160 -16.12 -4.14 5.96
C PRO A 160 -16.76 -5.45 6.45
N PHE A 161 -18.07 -5.63 6.25
CA PHE A 161 -18.78 -6.82 6.70
C PHE A 161 -18.40 -8.05 5.86
N TRP A 162 -18.28 -7.87 4.54
CA TRP A 162 -17.78 -8.90 3.63
C TRP A 162 -16.42 -9.44 4.12
N TRP A 163 -15.46 -8.55 4.42
CA TRP A 163 -14.13 -8.94 4.89
C TRP A 163 -14.14 -9.67 6.23
N ARG A 164 -15.12 -9.44 7.10
CA ARG A 164 -15.22 -10.15 8.38
C ARG A 164 -15.73 -11.58 8.22
N ILE A 165 -16.52 -11.86 7.18
CA ILE A 165 -17.26 -13.12 7.04
C ILE A 165 -16.72 -14.00 5.92
N ARG A 166 -16.35 -13.39 4.79
CA ARG A 166 -15.99 -14.08 3.55
C ARG A 166 -14.50 -14.11 3.29
N PHE A 167 -13.70 -13.40 4.11
CA PHE A 167 -12.25 -13.45 4.00
C PHE A 167 -11.75 -14.89 4.18
N ASP A 168 -11.16 -15.42 3.12
CA ASP A 168 -10.51 -16.71 3.15
C ASP A 168 -9.01 -16.53 3.36
N ARG A 169 -8.54 -16.99 4.53
CA ARG A 169 -7.13 -16.92 4.89
C ARG A 169 -6.27 -17.84 4.03
N SER A 170 -6.84 -18.88 3.43
CA SER A 170 -6.10 -19.83 2.57
C SER A 170 -5.72 -19.22 1.22
N THR A 171 -6.48 -18.23 0.75
CA THR A 171 -6.23 -17.51 -0.49
C THR A 171 -5.51 -16.18 -0.28
N ALA A 172 -5.35 -15.75 0.97
CA ALA A 172 -4.71 -14.49 1.30
C ALA A 172 -3.21 -14.51 1.02
N ARG A 173 -2.69 -13.44 0.40
CA ARG A 173 -1.29 -13.38 -0.07
C ARG A 173 -0.46 -12.32 0.64
N TYR A 174 -1.08 -11.18 0.94
CA TYR A 174 -0.39 -10.00 1.46
C TYR A 174 -0.72 -9.77 2.94
N VAL A 175 -1.93 -10.13 3.37
CA VAL A 175 -2.36 -9.95 4.77
C VAL A 175 -3.06 -11.19 5.30
N GLY A 176 -2.56 -11.77 6.40
CA GLY A 176 -3.16 -12.96 7.03
C GLY A 176 -4.38 -12.68 7.93
N ASN A 177 -4.78 -11.42 8.10
CA ASN A 177 -5.85 -10.97 9.01
C ASN A 177 -6.73 -9.90 8.34
N PRO A 178 -8.05 -10.11 8.22
CA PRO A 178 -8.95 -9.16 7.56
C PRO A 178 -9.07 -7.82 8.31
N LYS A 179 -8.68 -7.77 9.60
CA LYS A 179 -8.75 -6.53 10.39
C LYS A 179 -7.94 -5.38 9.78
N SER A 180 -6.79 -5.65 9.16
CA SER A 180 -5.98 -4.59 8.54
C SER A 180 -6.69 -3.98 7.33
N VAL A 181 -7.33 -4.82 6.51
CA VAL A 181 -8.13 -4.37 5.36
C VAL A 181 -9.36 -3.59 5.81
N VAL A 182 -10.06 -4.09 6.83
CA VAL A 182 -11.21 -3.41 7.43
C VAL A 182 -10.82 -2.05 8.01
N SER A 183 -9.68 -1.95 8.70
CA SER A 183 -9.16 -0.68 9.23
C SER A 183 -8.87 0.29 8.09
N ALA A 184 -8.15 -0.16 7.05
CA ALA A 184 -7.83 0.64 5.88
C ALA A 184 -9.08 1.19 5.17
N ILE A 185 -10.11 0.37 4.99
CA ILE A 185 -11.40 0.80 4.41
C ILE A 185 -12.08 1.84 5.32
N SER A 186 -12.16 1.56 6.62
CA SER A 186 -12.87 2.42 7.58
C SER A 186 -12.18 3.77 7.76
N GLU A 187 -10.85 3.77 7.79
CA GLU A 187 -10.00 4.96 7.89
C GLU A 187 -10.20 5.89 6.70
N VAL A 188 -10.24 5.35 5.49
CA VAL A 188 -10.50 6.13 4.27
C VAL A 188 -11.94 6.65 4.22
N GLN A 189 -12.93 5.80 4.52
CA GLN A 189 -14.34 6.19 4.44
C GLN A 189 -14.75 7.17 5.54
N GLY A 190 -14.14 7.09 6.73
CA GLY A 190 -14.49 7.91 7.88
C GLY A 190 -13.94 9.34 7.84
N ALA A 191 -13.14 9.70 6.82
CA ALA A 191 -12.45 11.00 6.71
C ALA A 191 -11.64 11.40 7.97
N MET A 192 -11.30 10.43 8.82
CA MET A 192 -10.62 10.65 10.11
C MET A 192 -9.11 10.41 10.04
N LEU A 193 -8.58 10.10 8.85
CA LEU A 193 -7.14 9.98 8.70
C LEU A 193 -6.48 11.36 8.79
N PRO A 194 -5.49 11.54 9.67
CA PRO A 194 -4.56 12.66 9.57
C PRO A 194 -3.99 12.70 8.16
N GLU A 195 -3.80 13.90 7.60
CA GLU A 195 -3.19 14.05 6.27
C GLU A 195 -1.83 13.35 6.15
N ASP A 196 -1.16 13.03 7.26
CA ASP A 196 0.14 12.37 7.24
C ASP A 196 0.08 10.83 7.24
N ARG A 197 -1.08 10.21 7.51
CA ARG A 197 -1.19 8.75 7.49
C ARG A 197 -1.61 8.22 6.13
N ASP A 198 -0.77 7.35 5.59
CA ASP A 198 -1.05 6.60 4.38
C ASP A 198 -1.64 5.23 4.69
N ILE A 199 -2.47 4.75 3.76
CA ILE A 199 -3.05 3.41 3.80
C ILE A 199 -1.94 2.35 3.82
N ASP A 200 -2.11 1.33 4.67
CA ASP A 200 -1.16 0.22 4.75
C ASP A 200 -1.11 -0.53 3.42
N LEU A 201 0.10 -0.62 2.84
CA LEU A 201 0.28 -1.12 1.48
C LEU A 201 -0.14 -2.59 1.33
N PRO A 202 0.25 -3.53 2.21
CA PRO A 202 -0.21 -4.91 2.14
C PRO A 202 -1.74 -5.03 2.22
N ALA A 203 -2.40 -4.23 3.09
CA ALA A 203 -3.85 -4.24 3.20
C ALA A 203 -4.53 -3.83 1.89
N LEU A 204 -3.96 -2.86 1.17
CA LEU A 204 -4.46 -2.44 -0.12
C LEU A 204 -4.15 -3.45 -1.23
N GLN A 205 -2.98 -4.07 -1.22
CA GLN A 205 -2.65 -5.17 -2.13
C GLN A 205 -3.65 -6.33 -1.95
N GLU A 206 -3.94 -6.73 -0.72
CA GLU A 206 -4.94 -7.77 -0.42
C GLU A 206 -6.34 -7.37 -0.89
N LEU A 207 -6.75 -6.11 -0.64
CA LEU A 207 -8.02 -5.57 -1.10
C LEU A 207 -8.19 -5.69 -2.62
N ILE A 208 -7.16 -5.29 -3.37
CA ILE A 208 -7.18 -5.35 -4.84
C ILE A 208 -7.21 -6.81 -5.31
N PHE A 209 -6.34 -7.66 -4.76
CA PHE A 209 -6.20 -9.05 -5.19
C PHE A 209 -7.48 -9.87 -4.94
N GLN A 210 -8.10 -9.79 -3.76
CA GLN A 210 -9.34 -10.55 -3.52
C GLN A 210 -10.55 -9.98 -4.26
N SER A 211 -10.54 -8.68 -4.58
CA SER A 211 -11.59 -8.09 -5.44
C SER A 211 -11.45 -8.54 -6.89
N ASN A 212 -10.20 -8.65 -7.38
CA ASN A 212 -9.85 -8.98 -8.76
C ASN A 212 -8.65 -9.96 -8.80
N PRO A 213 -8.88 -11.28 -8.69
CA PRO A 213 -7.79 -12.27 -8.59
C PRO A 213 -6.88 -12.39 -9.81
N THR A 214 -7.28 -11.83 -10.95
CA THR A 214 -6.51 -11.77 -12.19
C THR A 214 -5.52 -10.60 -12.21
N LEU A 215 -5.70 -9.62 -11.32
CA LEU A 215 -4.77 -8.51 -11.07
C LEU A 215 -3.76 -8.90 -10.00
N GLU A 216 -2.48 -8.85 -10.35
CA GLU A 216 -1.40 -8.99 -9.35
C GLU A 216 -0.91 -7.59 -8.92
N PRO A 217 -1.17 -7.17 -7.66
CA PRO A 217 -0.65 -5.93 -7.15
C PRO A 217 0.83 -6.06 -6.76
N ILE A 218 1.68 -5.30 -7.43
CA ILE A 218 3.14 -5.30 -7.27
C ILE A 218 3.56 -4.01 -6.58
N SER A 219 4.11 -4.11 -5.38
CA SER A 219 4.65 -2.97 -4.64
C SER A 219 6.14 -2.70 -4.87
N LYS A 220 6.90 -3.71 -5.34
CA LYS A 220 8.34 -3.60 -5.60
C LYS A 220 8.81 -4.63 -6.63
N TRP A 221 9.29 -4.19 -7.78
CA TRP A 221 10.01 -5.04 -8.74
C TRP A 221 11.49 -5.19 -8.30
N PRO A 222 12.19 -6.33 -8.53
CA PRO A 222 11.77 -7.58 -9.19
C PRO A 222 11.09 -8.58 -8.24
N HIS A 223 10.78 -8.17 -7.01
CA HIS A 223 10.12 -9.02 -6.02
C HIS A 223 8.62 -9.15 -6.25
N ALA A 224 8.13 -8.85 -7.46
CA ALA A 224 6.84 -9.38 -7.89
C ALA A 224 6.87 -10.88 -7.60
N PRO A 225 5.91 -11.44 -6.85
CA PRO A 225 5.84 -12.86 -6.59
C PRO A 225 6.07 -13.55 -7.91
N SER A 226 7.21 -14.26 -8.01
CA SER A 226 7.65 -14.85 -9.26
C SER A 226 6.43 -15.51 -9.90
N MET A 227 6.12 -15.21 -11.16
CA MET A 227 4.97 -15.80 -11.87
C MET A 227 4.96 -17.35 -11.84
N ARG A 228 5.98 -17.98 -11.24
CA ARG A 228 6.07 -19.36 -10.82
C ARG A 228 5.04 -19.80 -9.75
N PHE A 229 4.33 -18.89 -9.08
CA PHE A 229 3.26 -19.22 -8.12
C PHE A 229 1.84 -19.02 -8.66
N LEU A 230 1.65 -19.10 -9.98
CA LEU A 230 0.37 -19.65 -10.43
C LEU A 230 0.29 -21.06 -9.81
N PRO A 231 -0.80 -21.41 -9.09
CA PRO A 231 -1.09 -22.81 -8.83
C PRO A 231 -0.91 -23.49 -10.17
N ARG A 232 0.00 -24.47 -10.28
CA ARG A 232 0.09 -25.25 -11.51
C ARG A 232 -1.34 -25.63 -11.81
N SER A 233 -1.83 -25.27 -13.01
CA SER A 233 -3.10 -25.79 -13.50
C SER A 233 -3.08 -27.25 -13.09
N VAL A 234 -4.13 -27.69 -12.40
CA VAL A 234 -4.26 -29.08 -11.99
C VAL A 234 -4.43 -29.86 -13.30
N GLU A 235 -3.34 -30.03 -14.04
CA GLU A 235 -3.16 -31.19 -14.90
C GLU A 235 -3.47 -32.35 -13.98
N GLU A 236 -4.37 -33.19 -14.42
CA GLU A 236 -5.03 -34.31 -13.74
C GLU A 236 -4.01 -35.37 -13.28
N GLY A 237 -3.06 -34.95 -12.46
CA GLY A 237 -2.04 -35.76 -11.85
C GLY A 237 -2.66 -36.33 -10.60
N LYS A 238 -3.31 -37.49 -10.76
CA LYS A 238 -3.53 -38.53 -9.74
C LYS A 238 -3.12 -38.08 -8.34
N PHE A 239 -4.06 -37.46 -7.62
CA PHE A 239 -3.93 -37.25 -6.18
C PHE A 239 -3.88 -38.62 -5.50
N LYS A 240 -2.67 -39.16 -5.35
CA LYS A 240 -2.40 -40.37 -4.58
C LYS A 240 -2.55 -40.04 -3.09
N GLY A 241 -3.78 -40.07 -2.60
CA GLY A 241 -4.06 -39.90 -1.17
C GLY A 241 -5.41 -39.30 -0.79
N TYR A 242 -6.21 -38.80 -1.74
CA TYR A 242 -7.61 -38.47 -1.45
C TYR A 242 -8.46 -39.71 -1.67
N ILE A 243 -9.16 -40.16 -0.63
CA ILE A 243 -10.18 -41.20 -0.73
C ILE A 243 -11.35 -40.57 -1.47
N ASP A 244 -11.49 -40.95 -2.73
CA ASP A 244 -12.65 -40.62 -3.55
C ASP A 244 -13.91 -41.26 -2.93
N GLN A 245 -14.77 -40.43 -2.33
CA GLN A 245 -16.07 -40.86 -1.80
C GLN A 245 -17.14 -41.02 -2.89
N SER A 246 -16.83 -40.76 -4.16
CA SER A 246 -17.85 -40.67 -5.21
C SER A 246 -18.09 -41.96 -6.02
N LEU A 247 -17.32 -43.03 -5.80
CA LEU A 247 -17.51 -44.30 -6.52
C LEU A 247 -18.32 -45.37 -5.77
N GLY A 248 -19.05 -44.99 -4.72
CA GLY A 248 -19.81 -45.91 -3.86
C GLY A 248 -21.33 -45.80 -3.95
N ARG A 249 -21.95 -45.59 -5.12
CA ARG A 249 -23.42 -45.70 -5.26
C ARG A 249 -23.88 -46.25 -6.61
N ARG A 250 -24.19 -47.54 -6.60
CA ARG A 250 -25.18 -48.35 -7.38
C ARG A 250 -24.68 -49.80 -7.24
N HIS A 251 -25.38 -50.81 -6.76
CA HIS A 251 -26.79 -51.09 -6.54
C HIS A 251 -26.88 -52.23 -5.49
N GLY A 252 -27.90 -52.23 -4.63
CA GLY A 252 -28.49 -53.49 -4.14
C GLY A 252 -28.27 -53.86 -2.67
N SER A 253 -29.40 -54.10 -2.00
CA SER A 253 -29.62 -54.87 -0.78
C SER A 253 -29.68 -54.10 0.55
N GLU A 254 -30.90 -54.13 1.08
CA GLU A 254 -31.32 -53.84 2.43
C GLU A 254 -30.48 -54.60 3.47
N GLY A 255 -30.23 -53.97 4.61
CA GLY A 255 -29.55 -54.60 5.73
C GLY A 255 -29.17 -53.60 6.82
N LEU A 256 -30.03 -53.50 7.83
CA LEU A 256 -29.80 -52.81 9.09
C LEU A 256 -28.45 -53.22 9.74
N GLY A 257 -27.71 -52.25 10.27
CA GLY A 257 -26.80 -52.45 11.40
C GLY A 257 -25.34 -52.09 11.17
N GLY A 258 -24.86 -51.08 11.92
CA GLY A 258 -23.45 -50.95 12.30
C GLY A 258 -22.75 -49.70 11.80
N GLN A 259 -22.77 -48.63 12.59
CA GLN A 259 -21.77 -47.56 12.54
C GLN A 259 -20.37 -48.18 12.71
N GLN A 260 -19.61 -48.29 11.62
CA GLN A 260 -18.18 -48.61 11.71
C GLN A 260 -17.42 -47.37 12.19
N ARG A 261 -17.23 -47.28 13.50
CA ARG A 261 -16.12 -46.52 14.10
C ARG A 261 -14.81 -47.01 13.48
N ILE A 262 -13.94 -46.09 13.11
CA ILE A 262 -12.58 -46.36 12.64
C ILE A 262 -11.88 -47.23 13.69
N SER A 263 -11.75 -48.52 13.42
CA SER A 263 -11.25 -49.51 14.38
C SER A 263 -9.73 -49.65 14.37
N LYS A 264 -9.05 -49.10 13.37
CA LYS A 264 -7.58 -49.06 13.30
C LYS A 264 -7.09 -47.70 12.80
N TRP A 265 -6.45 -46.98 13.70
CA TRP A 265 -5.55 -45.88 13.35
C TRP A 265 -4.28 -46.44 12.69
N PRO A 266 -3.62 -45.68 11.81
CA PRO A 266 -2.33 -46.08 11.26
C PRO A 266 -1.34 -46.30 12.41
N GLU A 267 -0.73 -47.49 12.47
CA GLU A 267 0.23 -47.88 13.52
C GLU A 267 1.50 -47.01 13.55
N VAL A 268 1.78 -46.33 12.44
CA VAL A 268 2.95 -45.47 12.30
C VAL A 268 2.47 -44.03 12.20
N SER A 269 2.70 -43.25 13.26
CA SER A 269 2.56 -41.80 13.23
C SER A 269 3.44 -41.25 12.11
N ARG A 270 2.83 -40.76 11.02
CA ARG A 270 3.58 -40.05 10.00
C ARG A 270 3.98 -38.72 10.60
N ALA A 271 5.28 -38.49 10.74
CA ALA A 271 5.81 -37.18 11.07
C ALA A 271 5.26 -36.18 10.03
N ARG A 272 4.45 -35.24 10.49
CA ARG A 272 4.00 -34.09 9.70
C ARG A 272 5.25 -33.33 9.26
N MET A 273 5.66 -33.50 8.00
CA MET A 273 6.83 -32.83 7.42
C MET A 273 6.55 -31.37 7.06
N ASP A 274 5.31 -30.92 7.24
CA ASP A 274 4.97 -29.51 7.20
C ASP A 274 5.32 -28.88 8.55
N ASN A 275 6.51 -28.28 8.62
CA ASN A 275 6.90 -27.37 9.72
C ASN A 275 6.02 -26.10 9.80
N LEU A 276 4.78 -26.13 9.29
CA LEU A 276 3.79 -25.05 9.34
C LEU A 276 3.52 -24.59 10.76
N HIS A 277 3.54 -25.50 11.74
CA HIS A 277 3.39 -25.12 13.14
C HIS A 277 4.60 -24.32 13.65
N HIS A 278 5.82 -24.68 13.23
CA HIS A 278 7.03 -23.95 13.59
C HIS A 278 7.11 -22.59 12.90
N SER A 279 6.75 -22.51 11.61
CA SER A 279 6.70 -21.21 10.91
C SER A 279 5.66 -20.27 11.53
N TRP A 280 4.51 -20.82 11.95
CA TRP A 280 3.48 -20.05 12.64
C TRP A 280 3.96 -19.53 14.00
N GLN A 281 4.62 -20.37 14.82
CA GLN A 281 5.20 -19.94 16.09
C GLN A 281 6.28 -18.86 15.91
N VAL A 282 7.08 -18.94 14.84
CA VAL A 282 8.10 -17.93 14.52
C VAL A 282 7.45 -16.60 14.14
N GLU A 283 6.41 -16.62 13.30
CA GLU A 283 5.66 -15.40 12.94
C GLU A 283 4.96 -14.78 14.15
N GLU A 284 4.34 -15.58 15.01
CA GLU A 284 3.68 -15.10 16.24
C GLU A 284 4.69 -14.46 17.21
N ALA A 285 5.88 -15.06 17.34
CA ALA A 285 6.97 -14.49 18.15
C ALA A 285 7.49 -13.16 17.58
N ILE A 286 7.59 -13.03 16.24
CA ILE A 286 7.99 -11.78 15.58
C ILE A 286 6.92 -10.70 15.76
N ALA A 287 5.64 -11.05 15.59
CA ALA A 287 4.52 -10.13 15.78
C ALA A 287 4.47 -9.60 17.22
N THR A 288 4.65 -10.48 18.21
CA THR A 288 4.65 -10.12 19.64
C THR A 288 5.81 -9.17 19.98
N ARG A 289 7.00 -9.37 19.41
CA ARG A 289 8.11 -8.43 19.59
C ARG A 289 7.79 -7.06 19.00
N ARG A 290 7.19 -7.02 17.81
CA ARG A 290 6.82 -5.75 17.15
C ARG A 290 5.80 -4.96 17.97
N SER A 291 4.80 -5.62 18.54
CA SER A 291 3.82 -4.94 19.40
C SER A 291 4.44 -4.42 20.69
N PHE A 292 5.35 -5.18 21.30
CA PHE A 292 6.04 -4.76 22.53
C PHE A 292 6.88 -3.48 22.33
N PHE A 293 7.64 -3.39 21.23
CA PHE A 293 8.42 -2.18 20.93
C PHE A 293 7.54 -0.98 20.58
N ALA A 294 6.40 -1.20 19.92
CA ALA A 294 5.45 -0.14 19.62
C ALA A 294 4.84 0.48 20.90
N GLU A 295 4.55 -0.35 21.91
CA GLU A 295 4.00 0.14 23.18
C GLU A 295 5.04 0.82 24.08
N GLN A 296 6.29 0.34 24.09
CA GLN A 296 7.34 0.94 24.92
C GLN A 296 7.90 2.25 24.35
N GLY A 297 7.95 2.40 23.02
CA GLY A 297 8.38 3.65 22.38
C GLY A 297 7.50 4.85 22.73
N LEU A 298 6.23 4.62 23.07
CA LEU A 298 5.30 5.67 23.49
C LEU A 298 5.50 6.10 24.95
N LYS A 299 6.07 5.26 25.82
CA LYS A 299 6.22 5.55 27.25
C LYS A 299 7.51 6.31 27.57
N SER A 300 8.57 6.22 26.75
CA SER A 300 9.86 6.86 27.06
C SER A 300 9.91 8.36 26.74
N VAL A 301 8.93 8.91 26.02
CA VAL A 301 8.93 10.33 25.62
C VAL A 301 8.24 11.23 26.67
N GLY A 302 7.52 10.66 27.64
CA GLY A 302 6.74 11.43 28.62
C GLY A 302 7.46 11.80 29.93
N ALA A 303 8.70 11.37 30.16
CA ALA A 303 9.30 11.42 31.50
C ALA A 303 10.38 12.49 31.75
N THR A 304 10.74 13.33 30.77
CA THR A 304 11.89 14.25 30.87
C THR A 304 11.56 15.75 30.95
N GLY A 305 10.38 16.13 31.47
CA GLY A 305 9.92 17.53 31.42
C GLY A 305 9.22 18.06 32.66
N ALA A 306 9.72 17.83 33.88
CA ALA A 306 9.22 18.51 35.08
C ALA A 306 10.31 18.71 36.13
N GLY A 307 11.08 19.80 36.02
CA GLY A 307 12.01 20.20 37.07
C GLY A 307 12.88 21.38 36.68
N GLY A 308 12.49 22.60 37.05
CA GLY A 308 13.37 23.76 36.89
C GLY A 308 12.70 25.13 36.94
N ALA A 309 11.86 25.42 37.93
CA ALA A 309 11.49 26.79 38.26
C ALA A 309 12.38 27.30 39.40
N MET A 310 13.47 27.98 39.08
CA MET A 310 14.25 28.77 40.04
C MET A 310 13.64 30.18 40.14
N THR A 311 13.02 30.47 41.28
CA THR A 311 12.69 31.84 41.71
C THR A 311 13.92 32.51 42.29
N ALA A 312 14.39 33.59 41.65
CA ALA A 312 15.38 34.50 42.23
C ALA A 312 14.67 35.56 43.08
N ARG A 313 15.26 35.85 44.25
CA ARG A 313 14.96 36.97 45.15
C ARG A 313 16.07 38.00 45.04
#